data_AF-A0A2C9M479-F1
#
_entry.id   AF-A0A2C9M479-F1
#
_cell.length_a   1.000
_cell.length_b   1.000
_cell.length_c   1.000
_cell.angle_alpha   90.00
_cell.angle_beta   90.00
_cell.angle_gamma   90.00
#
_symmetry.space_group_name_H-M   'P 1'
#
loop_
_entity.id
_entity.type
_entity.pdbx_description
1 polymer ?
#
loop_
_entity_poly.entity_id
_entity_poly.type
_entity_poly.pdbx_seq_one_letter_code
_entity_poly.pdbx_strand_id
1 'polypeptide(L)'
;MFSKLLLVASILVTLVKASQETDVCPPGLARDQYLQVRGDICYEFVLYRRHTHSQAKADCEKNAGMLALIKDQDTQNYLYDQLLNTYNRPFAMAWIGLNDIVQESRYVWDDGTLPVYSHWAASEGPSATLDHGSHDCVVLDVAAGGKWRDVFCERDTFLVFFDTEEAHVYICQYPVQTVATTTVATTHLDGGVQTSTTGVQIITCPVVVCQLGCAKVSNITSCPECVC
;
A
#
# COMPACT_ATOMS: atom_id res chain seq x y z
N MET A 1 -20.76 1.49 48.69
CA MET A 1 -19.55 0.85 48.13
C MET A 1 -19.68 0.51 46.64
N PHE A 2 -20.39 1.28 45.81
CA PHE A 2 -20.58 0.97 44.37
C PHE A 2 -19.99 2.00 43.39
N SER A 3 -19.27 3.02 43.86
CA SER A 3 -18.77 4.12 43.02
C SER A 3 -17.33 3.97 42.51
N LYS A 4 -16.64 2.85 42.81
CA LYS A 4 -15.24 2.62 42.38
C LYS A 4 -15.07 1.57 41.28
N LEU A 5 -16.11 0.79 40.96
CA LEU A 5 -16.05 -0.26 39.93
C LEU A 5 -16.29 0.25 38.50
N LEU A 6 -16.97 1.40 38.34
CA LEU A 6 -17.32 1.96 37.02
C LEU A 6 -16.14 2.64 36.30
N LEU A 7 -15.14 3.14 37.04
CA LEU A 7 -13.98 3.81 36.45
C LEU A 7 -12.96 2.85 35.83
N VAL A 8 -12.87 1.61 36.32
CA VAL A 8 -11.91 0.62 35.83
C VAL A 8 -12.38 0.01 34.49
N ALA A 9 -13.69 -0.18 34.33
CA ALA A 9 -14.28 -0.72 33.10
C ALA A 9 -14.15 0.25 31.91
N SER A 10 -14.31 1.56 32.13
CA SER A 10 -14.19 2.57 31.06
C SER A 10 -12.76 2.69 30.53
N ILE A 11 -11.75 2.54 31.39
CA ILE A 11 -10.33 2.58 30.98
C ILE A 11 -9.96 1.33 30.17
N LEU A 12 -10.48 0.15 30.55
CA LEU A 12 -10.30 -1.08 29.79
C LEU A 12 -10.97 -1.04 28.41
N VAL A 13 -12.16 -0.45 28.29
CA VAL A 13 -12.87 -0.32 27.00
C VAL A 13 -12.16 0.67 26.07
N THR A 14 -11.53 1.73 26.59
CA THR A 14 -10.75 2.67 25.77
C THR A 14 -9.44 2.08 25.24
N LEU A 15 -8.83 1.12 25.97
CA LEU A 15 -7.58 0.47 25.54
C LEU A 15 -7.80 -0.60 24.47
N VAL A 16 -8.95 -1.28 24.47
CA VAL A 16 -9.30 -2.30 23.45
C VAL A 16 -9.61 -1.67 22.08
N LYS A 17 -10.03 -0.40 22.06
CA LYS A 17 -10.55 0.25 20.84
C LYS A 17 -9.49 0.63 19.80
N ALA A 18 -8.22 0.79 20.21
CA ALA A 18 -7.14 1.18 19.30
C ALA A 18 -6.44 -0.03 18.64
N SER A 19 -6.47 -1.21 19.26
CA SER A 19 -5.83 -2.41 18.69
C SER A 19 -6.67 -3.03 17.57
N GLN A 20 -7.99 -3.01 17.71
CA GLN A 20 -8.89 -3.74 16.81
C GLN A 20 -8.96 -3.17 15.38
N GLU A 21 -8.62 -1.89 15.19
CA GLU A 21 -8.69 -1.25 13.87
C GLU A 21 -7.53 -1.65 12.96
N THR A 22 -6.33 -1.90 13.49
CA THR A 22 -5.13 -2.23 12.69
C THR A 22 -4.88 -3.75 12.55
N ASP A 23 -5.63 -4.58 13.26
CA ASP A 23 -5.53 -6.05 13.19
C ASP A 23 -5.83 -6.60 11.79
N VAL A 24 -6.60 -5.86 10.99
CA VAL A 24 -6.91 -6.20 9.59
C VAL A 24 -5.74 -5.99 8.63
N CYS A 25 -4.68 -5.29 9.03
CA CYS A 25 -3.52 -5.04 8.15
C CYS A 25 -2.57 -6.24 8.11
N PRO A 26 -1.66 -6.36 7.12
CA PRO A 26 -0.64 -7.42 7.10
C PRO A 26 0.11 -7.56 8.43
N PRO A 27 0.39 -8.79 8.93
CA PRO A 27 0.90 -9.00 10.29
C PRO A 27 2.39 -8.63 10.43
N GLY A 28 3.11 -8.48 9.31
CA GLY A 28 4.51 -8.06 9.28
C GLY A 28 4.73 -6.56 9.49
N LEU A 29 3.67 -5.77 9.67
CA LEU A 29 3.72 -4.33 9.90
C LEU A 29 3.69 -4.00 11.39
N ALA A 30 4.44 -2.98 11.79
CA ALA A 30 4.38 -2.46 13.16
C ALA A 30 2.98 -1.89 13.46
N ARG A 31 2.41 -2.26 14.60
CA ARG A 31 1.13 -1.72 15.09
C ARG A 31 1.36 -0.47 15.92
N ASP A 32 1.87 0.57 15.27
CA ASP A 32 2.12 1.87 15.88
C ASP A 32 1.25 2.96 15.25
N GLN A 33 1.44 4.20 15.70
CA GLN A 33 0.66 5.35 15.25
C GLN A 33 0.83 5.70 13.76
N TYR A 34 1.82 5.13 13.06
CA TYR A 34 2.05 5.37 11.64
C TYR A 34 1.32 4.37 10.73
N LEU A 35 0.66 3.37 11.30
CA LEU A 35 -0.21 2.45 10.57
C LEU A 35 -1.68 2.83 10.78
N GLN A 36 -2.36 3.19 9.69
CA GLN A 36 -3.74 3.67 9.71
C GLN A 36 -4.60 2.86 8.75
N VAL A 37 -5.85 2.58 9.14
CA VAL A 37 -6.82 1.90 8.26
C VAL A 37 -7.81 2.92 7.72
N ARG A 38 -8.08 2.85 6.42
CA ARG A 38 -9.08 3.68 5.75
C ARG A 38 -9.78 2.84 4.68
N GLY A 39 -11.04 2.49 4.96
CA GLY A 39 -11.79 1.56 4.11
C GLY A 39 -11.08 0.21 4.06
N ASP A 40 -10.86 -0.31 2.85
CA ASP A 40 -10.20 -1.60 2.61
C ASP A 40 -8.67 -1.47 2.40
N ILE A 41 -8.07 -0.35 2.81
CA ILE A 41 -6.65 -0.08 2.65
C ILE A 41 -6.02 0.26 4.01
N CYS A 42 -4.88 -0.37 4.28
CA CYS A 42 -3.96 0.01 5.34
C CYS A 42 -2.86 0.89 4.78
N TYR A 43 -2.66 2.06 5.37
CA TYR A 43 -1.59 3.00 5.02
C TYR A 43 -0.52 2.99 6.10
N GLU A 44 0.73 2.76 5.72
CA GLU A 44 1.90 2.91 6.59
C GLU A 44 2.70 4.15 6.17
N PHE A 45 2.87 5.08 7.10
CA PHE A 45 3.62 6.31 6.89
C PHE A 45 5.06 6.13 7.40
N VAL A 46 5.99 5.84 6.49
CA VAL A 46 7.39 5.59 6.86
C VAL A 46 8.17 6.90 6.96
N LEU A 47 8.09 7.53 8.13
CA LEU A 47 8.60 8.89 8.38
C LEU A 47 9.95 8.93 9.12
N TYR A 48 10.48 7.79 9.54
CA TYR A 48 11.69 7.68 10.37
C TYR A 48 12.97 7.44 9.55
N ARG A 49 12.84 7.17 8.25
CA ARG A 49 13.96 6.95 7.32
C ARG A 49 13.62 7.51 5.95
N ARG A 50 14.65 7.76 5.14
CA ARG A 50 14.51 8.22 3.77
C ARG A 50 15.13 7.17 2.85
N HIS A 51 14.48 6.92 1.71
CA HIS A 51 14.90 5.93 0.71
C HIS A 51 14.82 6.53 -0.68
N THR A 52 15.67 6.06 -1.59
CA THR A 52 15.42 6.27 -3.03
C THR A 52 14.10 5.61 -3.43
N HIS A 53 13.57 5.97 -4.59
CA HIS A 53 12.27 5.44 -5.03
C HIS A 53 12.29 3.91 -5.11
N SER A 54 13.33 3.30 -5.71
CA SER A 54 13.42 1.84 -5.80
C SER A 54 13.49 1.16 -4.42
N GLN A 55 14.21 1.76 -3.47
CA GLN A 55 14.30 1.25 -2.11
C GLN A 55 12.97 1.34 -1.37
N ALA A 56 12.24 2.45 -1.53
CA ALA A 56 10.92 2.66 -0.93
C ALA A 56 9.89 1.67 -1.49
N LYS A 57 9.86 1.50 -2.82
CA LYS A 57 9.01 0.52 -3.51
C LYS A 57 9.28 -0.90 -3.00
N ALA A 58 10.55 -1.31 -2.98
CA ALA A 58 10.95 -2.62 -2.49
C ALA A 58 10.60 -2.84 -1.01
N ASP A 59 10.61 -1.78 -0.20
CA ASP A 59 10.22 -1.86 1.21
C ASP A 59 8.72 -2.12 1.39
N CYS A 60 7.86 -1.41 0.63
CA CYS A 60 6.42 -1.67 0.64
C CYS A 60 6.08 -3.09 0.16
N GLU A 61 6.80 -3.59 -0.85
CA GLU A 61 6.57 -4.92 -1.43
C GLU A 61 6.92 -6.09 -0.48
N LYS A 62 7.77 -5.87 0.55
CA LYS A 62 8.10 -6.92 1.55
C LYS A 62 6.88 -7.48 2.26
N ASN A 63 5.84 -6.68 2.43
CA ASN A 63 4.58 -7.08 3.06
C ASN A 63 3.42 -7.13 2.04
N ALA A 64 3.75 -7.42 0.77
CA ALA A 64 2.80 -7.50 -0.34
C ALA A 64 2.00 -6.20 -0.56
N GLY A 65 2.60 -5.07 -0.24
CA GLY A 65 2.05 -3.74 -0.52
C GLY A 65 2.71 -3.09 -1.73
N MET A 66 2.42 -1.81 -1.88
CA MET A 66 3.00 -0.93 -2.90
C MET A 66 3.06 0.49 -2.35
N LEU A 67 3.74 1.40 -3.05
CA LEU A 67 3.65 2.82 -2.72
C LEU A 67 2.21 3.31 -2.86
N ALA A 68 1.81 4.29 -2.05
CA ALA A 68 0.44 4.76 -1.97
C ALA A 68 -0.10 5.26 -3.32
N LEU A 69 -1.33 4.87 -3.65
CA LEU A 69 -1.99 5.23 -4.89
C LEU A 69 -3.06 6.29 -4.62
N ILE A 70 -2.92 7.46 -5.23
CA ILE A 70 -3.85 8.57 -5.02
C ILE A 70 -4.84 8.60 -6.18
N LYS A 71 -5.90 7.79 -6.08
CA LYS A 71 -6.88 7.62 -7.16
C LYS A 71 -7.98 8.69 -7.19
N ASP A 72 -8.14 9.44 -6.11
CA ASP A 72 -9.15 10.49 -5.99
C ASP A 72 -8.73 11.60 -5.02
N GLN A 73 -9.55 12.65 -4.96
CA GLN A 73 -9.34 13.82 -4.10
C GLN A 73 -9.42 13.47 -2.60
N ASP A 74 -10.17 12.44 -2.23
CA ASP A 74 -10.37 12.05 -0.85
C ASP A 74 -9.11 11.39 -0.28
N THR A 75 -8.50 10.46 -1.03
CA THR A 75 -7.17 9.92 -0.73
C THR A 75 -6.10 11.02 -0.72
N GLN A 76 -6.13 11.96 -1.69
CA GLN A 76 -5.17 13.06 -1.73
C GLN A 76 -5.21 13.88 -0.43
N ASN A 77 -6.41 14.32 -0.05
CA ASN A 77 -6.61 15.16 1.13
C ASN A 77 -6.19 14.41 2.39
N TYR A 78 -6.51 13.13 2.48
CA TYR A 78 -6.14 12.30 3.60
C TYR A 78 -4.63 12.19 3.80
N LEU A 79 -3.89 11.78 2.76
CA LEU A 79 -2.44 11.59 2.89
C LEU A 79 -1.74 12.92 3.20
N TYR A 80 -2.17 14.02 2.56
CA TYR A 80 -1.68 15.36 2.86
C TYR A 80 -1.96 15.78 4.31
N ASP A 81 -3.18 15.60 4.80
CA ASP A 81 -3.59 15.97 6.16
C ASP A 81 -2.86 15.13 7.22
N GLN A 82 -2.67 13.83 6.97
CA GLN A 82 -1.87 12.97 7.83
C GLN A 82 -0.43 13.49 7.96
N LEU A 83 0.22 13.80 6.84
CA LEU A 83 1.59 14.34 6.87
C LEU A 83 1.65 15.72 7.55
N LEU A 84 0.77 16.65 7.16
CA LEU A 84 0.81 18.03 7.64
C LEU A 84 0.36 18.14 9.10
N ASN A 85 -0.84 17.65 9.41
CA ASN A 85 -1.53 17.96 10.66
C ASN A 85 -1.36 16.85 11.70
N THR A 86 -1.34 15.58 11.30
CA THR A 86 -1.19 14.45 12.25
C THR A 86 0.27 14.23 12.64
N TYR A 87 1.16 14.14 11.66
CA TYR A 87 2.58 13.84 11.88
C TYR A 87 3.48 15.08 11.94
N ASN A 88 2.92 16.27 11.72
CA ASN A 88 3.63 17.56 11.75
C ASN A 88 4.89 17.54 10.87
N ARG A 89 4.71 17.24 9.58
CA ARG A 89 5.74 17.18 8.55
C ARG A 89 5.49 18.23 7.44
N PRO A 90 5.52 19.54 7.74
CA PRO A 90 5.15 20.60 6.80
C PRO A 90 6.08 20.74 5.58
N PHE A 91 7.25 20.12 5.62
CA PHE A 91 8.25 20.14 4.54
C PHE A 91 8.55 18.74 3.99
N ALA A 92 7.73 17.74 4.32
CA ALA A 92 7.96 16.40 3.79
C ALA A 92 7.65 16.35 2.29
N MET A 93 8.56 15.70 1.58
CA MET A 93 8.30 15.06 0.29
C MET A 93 8.14 13.58 0.56
N ALA A 94 7.05 12.98 0.11
CA ALA A 94 6.77 11.57 0.30
C ALA A 94 6.61 10.86 -1.04
N TRP A 95 7.35 9.77 -1.27
CA TRP A 95 7.13 8.92 -2.44
C TRP A 95 5.72 8.37 -2.46
N ILE A 96 5.12 8.41 -3.64
CA ILE A 96 3.84 7.79 -3.98
C ILE A 96 4.02 6.88 -5.20
N GLY A 97 3.08 5.98 -5.46
CA GLY A 97 3.26 4.93 -6.48
C GLY A 97 3.07 5.39 -7.92
N LEU A 98 3.12 6.69 -8.21
CA LEU A 98 3.00 7.22 -9.58
C LEU A 98 4.41 7.38 -10.17
N ASN A 99 4.60 6.92 -11.40
CA ASN A 99 5.87 7.00 -12.10
C ASN A 99 5.67 6.90 -13.61
N ASP A 100 6.64 7.34 -14.40
CA ASP A 100 6.69 7.18 -15.86
C ASP A 100 8.00 6.54 -16.34
N ILE A 101 8.68 5.81 -15.43
CA ILE A 101 9.94 5.05 -15.64
C ILE A 101 9.97 4.24 -16.94
N VAL A 102 8.82 3.71 -17.38
CA VAL A 102 8.72 2.87 -18.58
C VAL A 102 8.62 3.70 -19.87
N GLN A 103 7.94 4.85 -19.81
CA GLN A 103 7.67 5.69 -20.95
C GLN A 103 7.48 7.14 -20.49
N GLU A 104 8.47 7.97 -20.76
CA GLU A 104 8.47 9.42 -20.50
C GLU A 104 7.13 10.08 -20.84
N SER A 105 6.66 10.95 -19.94
CA SER A 105 5.39 11.66 -19.99
C SER A 105 4.14 10.77 -19.95
N ARG A 106 4.29 9.45 -19.72
CA ARG A 106 3.18 8.50 -19.55
C ARG A 106 3.21 7.89 -18.15
N TYR A 107 2.65 8.64 -17.22
CA TYR A 107 2.53 8.21 -15.83
C TYR A 107 1.56 7.04 -15.66
N VAL A 108 1.99 6.06 -14.88
CA VAL A 108 1.26 4.85 -14.50
C VAL A 108 1.43 4.63 -13.00
N TRP A 109 0.38 4.17 -12.35
CA TRP A 109 0.44 3.75 -10.96
C TRP A 109 1.14 2.39 -10.83
N ASP A 110 1.69 2.09 -9.66
CA ASP A 110 2.34 0.80 -9.37
C ASP A 110 1.44 -0.43 -9.59
N ASP A 111 0.11 -0.27 -9.58
CA ASP A 111 -0.88 -1.30 -9.91
C ASP A 111 -1.12 -1.46 -11.44
N GLY A 112 -0.40 -0.71 -12.27
CA GLY A 112 -0.51 -0.71 -13.73
C GLY A 112 -1.66 0.14 -14.29
N THR A 113 -2.46 0.78 -13.44
CA THR A 113 -3.59 1.59 -13.90
C THR A 113 -3.15 3.02 -14.26
N LEU A 114 -3.88 3.65 -15.17
CA LEU A 114 -3.63 5.04 -15.56
C LEU A 114 -4.22 6.02 -14.53
N PRO A 115 -3.60 7.20 -14.33
CA PRO A 115 -4.16 8.22 -13.45
C PRO A 115 -5.45 8.80 -14.03
N VAL A 116 -6.55 8.65 -13.29
CA VAL A 116 -7.85 9.31 -13.56
C VAL A 116 -8.04 10.59 -12.74
N TYR A 117 -7.17 10.78 -11.75
CA TYR A 117 -7.08 11.94 -10.88
C TYR A 117 -5.65 12.47 -10.92
N SER A 118 -5.48 13.79 -10.82
CA SER A 118 -4.16 14.42 -10.79
C SER A 118 -4.10 15.58 -9.81
N HIS A 119 -2.92 15.78 -9.21
CA HIS A 119 -2.66 16.89 -8.30
C HIS A 119 -1.28 17.53 -8.50
N TRP A 120 -0.82 17.58 -9.76
CA TRP A 120 0.47 18.16 -10.15
C TRP A 120 0.65 19.61 -9.70
N ALA A 121 1.87 19.96 -9.30
CA ALA A 121 2.30 21.34 -9.19
C ALA A 121 2.40 22.00 -10.58
N ALA A 122 2.54 23.33 -10.60
CA ALA A 122 2.61 24.07 -11.85
C ALA A 122 3.86 23.66 -12.64
N SER A 123 3.70 23.40 -13.94
CA SER A 123 4.76 22.99 -14.86
C SER A 123 5.37 21.61 -14.56
N GLU A 124 4.66 20.73 -13.86
CA GLU A 124 5.07 19.36 -13.55
C GLU A 124 4.20 18.34 -14.31
N GLY A 125 4.63 17.08 -14.31
CA GLY A 125 3.87 15.97 -14.85
C GLY A 125 3.69 16.05 -16.38
N PRO A 126 2.55 15.55 -16.93
CA PRO A 126 2.29 15.56 -18.37
C PRO A 126 2.23 16.95 -19.01
N SER A 127 2.17 18.01 -18.20
CA SER A 127 2.09 19.40 -18.66
C SER A 127 3.42 20.14 -18.59
N ALA A 128 4.49 19.47 -18.16
CA ALA A 128 5.83 20.02 -18.15
C ALA A 128 6.24 20.42 -19.57
N THR A 129 6.74 21.65 -19.71
CA THR A 129 7.21 22.19 -21.00
C THR A 129 8.66 21.80 -21.30
N LEU A 130 9.35 21.22 -20.32
CA LEU A 130 10.71 20.75 -20.42
C LEU A 130 10.68 19.24 -20.28
N ASP A 131 11.42 18.55 -21.14
CA ASP A 131 11.69 17.13 -21.00
C ASP A 131 12.56 16.95 -19.74
N HIS A 132 12.01 16.25 -18.75
CA HIS A 132 12.72 15.98 -17.50
C HIS A 132 13.55 14.69 -17.56
N GLY A 133 13.35 13.86 -18.61
CA GLY A 133 14.17 12.76 -19.16
C GLY A 133 14.88 11.78 -18.22
N SER A 134 14.68 11.92 -16.92
CA SER A 134 15.44 11.34 -15.81
C SER A 134 14.76 11.58 -14.45
N HIS A 135 13.80 12.50 -14.40
CA HIS A 135 12.80 12.53 -13.34
C HIS A 135 11.67 11.64 -13.83
N ASP A 136 11.52 10.48 -13.21
CA ASP A 136 10.48 9.52 -13.59
C ASP A 136 9.59 9.13 -12.39
N CYS A 137 9.81 9.76 -11.24
CA CYS A 137 9.30 9.33 -9.94
C CYS A 137 8.61 10.47 -9.23
N VAL A 138 7.46 10.18 -8.59
CA VAL A 138 6.57 11.22 -8.11
C VAL A 138 6.57 11.29 -6.58
N VAL A 139 6.70 12.50 -6.06
CA VAL A 139 6.50 12.80 -4.64
C VAL A 139 5.25 13.63 -4.42
N LEU A 140 4.55 13.38 -3.32
CA LEU A 140 3.63 14.34 -2.71
C LEU A 140 4.46 15.34 -1.89
N ASP A 141 4.44 16.61 -2.26
CA ASP A 141 5.12 17.69 -1.52
C ASP A 141 4.16 18.47 -0.63
N VAL A 142 4.36 18.35 0.68
CA VAL A 142 3.56 19.05 1.69
C VAL A 142 3.77 20.57 1.61
N ALA A 143 4.99 21.03 1.33
CA ALA A 143 5.32 22.46 1.27
C ALA A 143 4.63 23.16 0.08
N ALA A 144 4.41 22.42 -1.01
CA ALA A 144 3.63 22.86 -2.16
C ALA A 144 2.11 22.66 -1.99
N GLY A 145 1.61 22.43 -0.77
CA GLY A 145 0.18 22.22 -0.52
C GLY A 145 -0.32 20.83 -0.90
N GLY A 146 0.55 19.81 -0.83
CA GLY A 146 0.25 18.43 -1.20
C GLY A 146 0.35 18.16 -2.70
N LYS A 147 0.86 19.11 -3.48
CA LYS A 147 1.02 18.98 -4.93
C LYS A 147 2.07 17.94 -5.27
N TRP A 148 1.89 17.30 -6.42
CA TRP A 148 2.81 16.30 -6.92
C TRP A 148 3.93 16.96 -7.72
N ARG A 149 5.15 16.47 -7.52
CA ARG A 149 6.32 16.85 -8.31
C ARG A 149 6.97 15.62 -8.92
N ASP A 150 7.54 15.83 -10.10
CA ASP A 150 8.35 14.86 -10.79
C ASP A 150 9.83 15.07 -10.44
N VAL A 151 10.46 14.05 -9.86
CA VAL A 151 11.82 14.11 -9.32
C VAL A 151 12.63 12.88 -9.72
N PHE A 152 13.95 12.96 -9.61
CA PHE A 152 14.85 11.83 -9.86
C PHE A 152 14.52 10.64 -8.95
N CYS A 153 14.49 9.43 -9.52
CA CYS A 153 14.21 8.24 -8.74
C CYS A 153 15.33 7.85 -7.76
N GLU A 154 16.59 8.14 -8.11
CA GLU A 154 17.77 7.61 -7.41
C GLU A 154 18.77 8.69 -7.01
N ARG A 155 19.26 9.48 -7.97
CA ARG A 155 20.25 10.54 -7.73
C ARG A 155 19.90 11.79 -8.51
N ASP A 156 19.97 12.92 -7.83
CA ASP A 156 19.99 14.21 -8.50
C ASP A 156 21.38 14.41 -9.12
N THR A 157 21.45 14.30 -10.45
CA THR A 157 22.70 14.44 -11.19
C THR A 157 23.07 15.89 -11.49
N PHE A 158 22.21 16.86 -11.17
CA PHE A 158 22.47 18.28 -11.40
C PHE A 158 23.62 18.81 -10.52
N LEU A 159 23.80 18.23 -9.33
CA LEU A 159 24.90 18.58 -8.43
C LEU A 159 26.07 17.61 -8.60
N VAL A 160 26.79 17.69 -9.73
CA VAL A 160 28.02 16.92 -10.07
C VAL A 160 29.16 16.97 -9.02
N PHE A 161 29.01 17.73 -7.92
CA PHE A 161 29.95 17.82 -6.82
C PHE A 161 29.48 17.15 -5.51
N PHE A 162 28.23 16.70 -5.44
CA PHE A 162 27.68 15.96 -4.32
C PHE A 162 26.78 14.83 -4.86
N ASP A 163 27.22 13.57 -4.76
CA ASP A 163 26.36 12.39 -4.96
C ASP A 163 25.28 12.39 -3.84
N THR A 164 24.25 13.23 -3.96
CA THR A 164 23.10 13.20 -3.06
C THR A 164 22.05 12.28 -3.66
N GLU A 165 21.88 11.12 -3.06
CA GLU A 165 20.75 10.25 -3.35
C GLU A 165 19.44 11.03 -3.13
N GLU A 166 18.55 10.98 -4.12
CA GLU A 166 17.22 11.57 -4.02
C GLU A 166 16.38 10.64 -3.16
N ALA A 167 16.54 10.80 -1.84
CA ALA A 167 15.93 9.93 -0.85
C ALA A 167 14.84 10.68 -0.11
N HIS A 168 13.63 10.11 0.01
CA HIS A 168 12.48 10.73 0.67
C HIS A 168 11.82 9.80 1.67
N VAL A 169 10.96 10.36 2.54
CA VAL A 169 10.00 9.53 3.27
C VAL A 169 9.00 8.94 2.27
N TYR A 170 8.20 7.97 2.67
CA TYR A 170 7.28 7.31 1.74
C TYR A 170 6.06 6.78 2.46
N ILE A 171 5.01 6.54 1.68
CA ILE A 171 3.75 6.00 2.17
C ILE A 171 3.52 4.68 1.45
N CYS A 172 3.42 3.60 2.21
CA CYS A 172 3.00 2.31 1.69
C CYS A 172 1.50 2.15 1.83
N GLN A 173 0.88 1.44 0.90
CA GLN A 173 -0.48 0.95 1.02
C GLN A 173 -0.53 -0.58 0.92
N TYR A 174 -1.46 -1.17 1.66
CA TYR A 174 -1.68 -2.61 1.71
C TYR A 174 -3.18 -2.90 1.66
N PRO A 175 -3.62 -3.97 0.98
CA PRO A 175 -4.98 -4.44 1.12
C PRO A 175 -5.22 -4.93 2.55
N VAL A 176 -6.42 -4.68 3.09
CA VAL A 176 -6.85 -5.34 4.32
C VAL A 176 -6.93 -6.85 4.11
N GLN A 177 -6.56 -7.61 5.13
CA GLN A 177 -6.71 -9.05 5.15
C GLN A 177 -8.15 -9.41 5.47
N THR A 178 -8.78 -10.22 4.62
CA THR A 178 -10.08 -10.81 4.94
C THR A 178 -9.90 -11.79 6.10
N VAL A 179 -10.41 -11.44 7.28
CA VAL A 179 -10.48 -12.36 8.41
C VAL A 179 -11.42 -13.50 8.00
N ALA A 180 -10.88 -14.70 7.81
CA ALA A 180 -11.69 -15.90 7.61
C ALA A 180 -12.60 -16.08 8.82
N THR A 181 -13.85 -15.63 8.69
CA THR A 181 -14.85 -15.79 9.75
C THR A 181 -15.32 -17.23 9.69
N THR A 182 -14.70 -18.10 10.48
CA THR A 182 -15.18 -19.48 10.70
C THR A 182 -16.54 -19.40 11.38
N THR A 183 -17.60 -19.33 10.59
CA THR A 183 -18.96 -19.47 11.08
C THR A 183 -19.16 -20.94 11.44
N VAL A 184 -19.07 -21.25 12.74
CA VAL A 184 -19.48 -22.56 13.25
C VAL A 184 -20.99 -22.63 13.11
N ALA A 185 -21.47 -23.32 12.07
CA ALA A 185 -22.87 -23.65 11.94
C ALA A 185 -23.22 -24.70 13.00
N THR A 186 -23.81 -24.29 14.12
CA THR A 186 -24.41 -25.19 15.10
C THR A 186 -25.78 -25.64 14.59
N THR A 187 -25.82 -26.74 13.85
CA THR A 187 -27.08 -27.47 13.62
C THR A 187 -27.42 -28.27 14.88
N HIS A 188 -28.44 -27.84 15.61
CA HIS A 188 -29.07 -28.66 16.64
C HIS A 188 -29.82 -29.82 15.96
N LEU A 189 -29.23 -31.01 15.97
CA LEU A 189 -29.94 -32.26 15.72
C LEU A 189 -30.30 -32.86 17.08
N ASP A 190 -31.60 -33.04 17.27
CA ASP A 190 -32.18 -33.73 18.41
C ASP A 190 -31.68 -35.20 18.38
N GLY A 191 -30.87 -35.57 19.36
CA GLY A 191 -30.40 -36.95 19.58
C GLY A 191 -28.99 -37.29 19.05
N GLY A 192 -28.00 -37.22 19.94
CA GLY A 192 -26.77 -38.03 19.86
C GLY A 192 -25.51 -37.30 19.37
N VAL A 193 -24.56 -37.09 20.27
CA VAL A 193 -23.20 -36.61 19.95
C VAL A 193 -22.45 -37.71 19.20
N GLN A 194 -22.17 -37.50 17.91
CA GLN A 194 -21.09 -38.16 17.19
C GLN A 194 -20.11 -37.10 16.67
N THR A 195 -18.89 -37.12 17.20
CA THR A 195 -17.76 -36.33 16.72
C THR A 195 -17.19 -36.97 15.46
N SER A 196 -17.59 -36.46 14.29
CA SER A 196 -16.92 -36.73 13.02
C SER A 196 -16.02 -35.56 12.67
N THR A 197 -14.71 -35.72 12.88
CA THR A 197 -13.69 -34.79 12.38
C THR A 197 -13.51 -35.00 10.89
N THR A 198 -14.26 -34.23 10.09
CA THR A 198 -13.96 -34.09 8.66
C THR A 198 -12.86 -33.05 8.53
N GLY A 199 -11.61 -33.49 8.48
CA GLY A 199 -10.49 -32.62 8.15
C GLY A 199 -10.60 -32.18 6.69
N VAL A 200 -10.93 -30.91 6.46
CA VAL A 200 -10.81 -30.31 5.13
C VAL A 200 -9.31 -30.15 4.85
N GLN A 201 -8.77 -31.03 4.01
CA GLN A 201 -7.46 -30.84 3.40
C GLN A 201 -7.59 -29.67 2.42
N ILE A 202 -7.06 -28.50 2.80
CA ILE A 202 -6.98 -27.35 1.90
C ILE A 202 -5.73 -27.54 1.04
N ILE A 203 -5.93 -27.88 -0.23
CA ILE A 203 -4.87 -27.79 -1.25
C ILE A 203 -4.64 -26.30 -1.49
N THR A 204 -3.56 -25.75 -0.92
CA THR A 204 -3.09 -24.41 -1.24
C THR A 204 -2.36 -24.47 -2.59
N CYS A 205 -2.98 -23.98 -3.67
CA CYS A 205 -2.25 -23.67 -4.89
C CYS A 205 -1.47 -22.36 -4.68
N PRO A 206 -0.13 -22.35 -4.80
CA PRO A 206 0.58 -21.09 -4.96
C PRO A 206 0.18 -20.47 -6.30
N VAL A 207 0.11 -19.14 -6.32
CA VAL A 207 -0.21 -18.25 -7.44
C VAL A 207 0.06 -18.90 -8.81
N VAL A 208 -1.00 -19.09 -9.59
CA VAL A 208 -0.91 -19.62 -10.97
C VAL A 208 -0.12 -18.62 -11.82
N VAL A 209 1.17 -18.84 -11.99
CA VAL A 209 1.96 -18.15 -13.01
C VAL A 209 1.72 -18.89 -14.33
N CYS A 210 0.70 -18.46 -15.08
CA CYS A 210 0.57 -18.88 -16.47
C CYS A 210 1.71 -18.24 -17.27
N GLN A 211 2.72 -19.03 -17.66
CA GLN A 211 3.68 -18.57 -18.66
C GLN A 211 2.91 -18.34 -19.97
N LEU A 212 2.77 -17.07 -20.35
CA LEU A 212 2.27 -16.64 -21.65
C LEU A 212 3.22 -17.13 -22.74
N GLY A 213 2.92 -18.29 -23.33
CA GLY A 213 3.70 -18.82 -24.44
C GLY A 213 3.21 -20.18 -24.94
N CYS A 214 2.11 -20.23 -25.69
CA CYS A 214 1.81 -21.38 -26.54
C CYS A 214 2.81 -21.42 -27.71
N ALA A 215 3.89 -22.19 -27.59
CA ALA A 215 4.78 -22.45 -28.72
C ALA A 215 4.23 -23.60 -29.57
N LYS A 216 4.04 -23.36 -30.88
CA LYS A 216 3.72 -24.41 -31.86
C LYS A 216 4.93 -25.33 -32.04
N VAL A 217 4.86 -26.54 -31.51
CA VAL A 217 5.71 -27.65 -31.95
C VAL A 217 4.80 -28.74 -32.51
N SER A 218 4.85 -28.90 -33.84
CA SER A 218 4.27 -30.01 -34.63
C SER A 218 2.82 -30.45 -34.34
N ASN A 219 1.89 -30.02 -35.20
CA ASN A 219 0.51 -30.52 -35.44
C ASN A 219 -0.37 -31.05 -34.28
N ILE A 220 0.00 -30.81 -33.03
CA ILE A 220 -0.78 -31.11 -31.84
C ILE A 220 -0.84 -29.79 -31.06
N THR A 221 -2.04 -29.28 -30.84
CA THR A 221 -2.25 -28.13 -29.96
C THR A 221 -2.51 -28.69 -28.57
N SER A 222 -1.47 -28.87 -27.76
CA SER A 222 -1.62 -29.20 -26.35
C SER A 222 -1.19 -28.01 -25.51
N CYS A 223 -2.16 -27.31 -24.93
CA CYS A 223 -1.89 -26.49 -23.75
C CYS A 223 -1.81 -27.45 -22.55
N PRO A 224 -0.86 -27.30 -21.61
CA PRO A 224 -0.97 -28.00 -20.34
C PRO A 224 -2.23 -27.48 -19.64
N GLU A 225 -3.18 -28.36 -19.36
CA GLU A 225 -4.31 -28.03 -18.49
C GLU A 225 -3.75 -27.60 -17.14
N CYS A 226 -4.21 -26.45 -16.63
CA CYS A 226 -3.88 -26.01 -15.28
C CYS A 226 -4.55 -26.98 -14.31
N VAL A 227 -3.78 -27.90 -13.73
CA VAL A 227 -4.26 -28.83 -12.71
C VAL A 227 -3.90 -28.28 -11.33
N CYS A 228 -4.87 -28.27 -10.42
CA CYS A 228 -4.68 -27.98 -8.99
C CYS A 228 -3.98 -29.14 -8.27
#